data_AF-A0AB37ALG5-F1
#
_entry.id   AF-A0AB37ALG5-F1
#
_cell.length_a   1.000
_cell.length_b   1.000
_cell.length_c   1.000
_cell.angle_alpha   90.00
_cell.angle_beta   90.00
_cell.angle_gamma   90.00
#
_symmetry.space_group_name_H-M   'P 1'
#
loop_
_entity.id
_entity.type
_entity.pdbx_description
1 polymer ?
#
loop_
_entity_poly.entity_id
_entity_poly.type
_entity_poly.pdbx_seq_one_letter_code
_entity_poly.pdbx_strand_id
1 'polypeptide(L)'
;MYEKQMAAIAEGFRLVADKYEGHEQAVLAIITDCQGAMEAEREGAVGPWEQRELDYARVAVRDGFLRLALVAAEKALIVSQLPRNEYEYGLNYGRTQ
;
A
#
# COMPACT_ATOMS: atom_id res chain seq x y z
N MET A 1 12.54 1.75 7.79
CA MET A 1 12.34 2.39 6.47
C MET A 1 10.85 2.64 6.30
N TYR A 2 10.44 3.71 5.61
CA TYR A 2 9.04 4.15 5.47
C TYR A 2 8.28 4.59 6.73
N GLU A 3 8.97 5.01 7.80
CA GLU A 3 8.31 5.45 9.05
C GLU A 3 7.29 6.59 8.82
N LYS A 4 7.62 7.53 7.93
CA LYS A 4 6.72 8.61 7.52
C LYS A 4 5.44 8.06 6.88
N GLN A 5 5.57 7.14 5.92
CA GLN A 5 4.42 6.57 5.21
C GLN A 5 3.56 5.71 6.15
N MET A 6 4.18 4.93 7.03
CA MET A 6 3.47 4.14 8.03
C MET A 6 2.70 5.03 9.02
N ALA A 7 3.28 6.16 9.45
CA ALA A 7 2.58 7.14 10.27
C ALA A 7 1.41 7.80 9.53
N ALA A 8 1.57 8.10 8.24
CA ALA A 8 0.50 8.65 7.41
C ALA A 8 -0.66 7.66 7.22
N ILE A 9 -0.35 6.37 7.04
CA ILE A 9 -1.36 5.30 6.99
C ILE A 9 -2.10 5.19 8.33
N ALA A 10 -1.38 5.20 9.46
CA ALA A 10 -1.98 5.14 10.78
C ALA A 10 -2.94 6.31 11.04
N GLU A 11 -2.55 7.53 10.66
CA GLU A 11 -3.45 8.69 10.75
C GLU A 11 -4.62 8.58 9.77
N GLY A 12 -4.40 8.05 8.56
CA GLY A 12 -5.46 7.73 7.61
C GLY A 12 -6.51 6.80 8.19
N PHE A 13 -6.10 5.75 8.91
CA PHE A 13 -7.02 4.85 9.60
C PHE A 13 -7.83 5.58 10.67
N ARG A 14 -7.18 6.49 11.42
CA ARG A 14 -7.81 7.30 12.45
C ARG A 14 -8.87 8.24 11.86
N LEU A 15 -8.54 8.95 10.78
CA LEU A 15 -9.46 9.83 10.05
C LEU A 15 -10.69 9.06 9.56
N VAL A 16 -10.48 7.94 8.86
CA VAL A 16 -11.57 7.10 8.32
C VAL A 16 -12.43 6.48 9.44
N ALA A 17 -11.86 6.29 10.64
CA ALA A 17 -12.61 5.83 11.80
C ALA A 17 -13.45 6.93 12.46
N ASP A 18 -12.93 8.15 12.54
CA ASP A 18 -13.65 9.31 13.06
C ASP A 18 -14.81 9.70 12.14
N LYS A 19 -14.57 9.71 10.82
CA LYS A 19 -15.60 9.91 9.80
C LYS A 19 -15.20 9.16 8.54
N TYR A 20 -16.11 8.37 7.99
CA TYR A 20 -15.76 7.54 6.84
C TYR A 20 -15.76 8.31 5.51
N GLU A 21 -16.78 9.14 5.27
CA GLU A 21 -17.00 9.80 3.98
C GLU A 21 -16.15 11.07 3.80
N GLY A 22 -15.69 11.31 2.56
CA GLY A 22 -14.98 12.54 2.18
C GLY A 22 -13.46 12.49 2.34
N HIS A 23 -12.91 11.30 2.60
CA HIS A 23 -11.48 11.08 2.79
C HIS A 23 -10.79 10.39 1.59
N GLU A 24 -11.50 10.21 0.48
CA GLU A 24 -11.01 9.52 -0.73
C GLU A 24 -9.71 10.14 -1.24
N GLN A 25 -9.66 11.47 -1.37
CA GLN A 25 -8.49 12.20 -1.84
C GLN A 25 -7.31 12.12 -0.85
N ALA A 26 -7.60 12.14 0.45
CA ALA A 26 -6.57 11.99 1.48
C ALA A 26 -5.94 10.59 1.43
N VAL A 27 -6.77 9.55 1.28
CA VAL A 27 -6.28 8.16 1.15
C VAL A 27 -5.50 7.97 -0.15
N LEU A 28 -5.95 8.55 -1.28
CA LEU A 28 -5.19 8.52 -2.54
C LEU A 28 -3.83 9.22 -2.43
N ALA A 29 -3.75 10.33 -1.70
CA ALA A 29 -2.50 11.02 -1.44
C ALA A 29 -1.53 10.14 -0.64
N ILE A 30 -2.03 9.42 0.38
CA ILE A 30 -1.22 8.46 1.15
C ILE A 30 -0.69 7.34 0.26
N ILE A 31 -1.55 6.73 -0.58
CA ILE A 31 -1.16 5.68 -1.52
C ILE A 31 -0.08 6.18 -2.49
N THR A 32 -0.21 7.42 -2.97
CA THR A 32 0.77 8.04 -3.87
C THR A 32 2.11 8.28 -3.18
N ASP A 33 2.12 8.77 -1.94
CA ASP A 33 3.35 8.95 -1.16
C ASP A 33 4.04 7.60 -0.88
N CYS A 34 3.26 6.53 -0.66
CA CYS A 34 3.79 5.17 -0.50
C CYS A 34 4.50 4.69 -1.77
N GLN A 35 3.87 4.84 -2.95
CA GLN A 35 4.51 4.47 -4.22
C GLN A 35 5.78 5.29 -4.47
N GLY A 36 5.71 6.62 -4.30
CA GLY A 36 6.86 7.48 -4.53
C GLY A 36 8.05 7.15 -3.61
N ALA A 37 7.78 6.73 -2.37
CA ALA A 37 8.82 6.28 -1.45
C ALA A 37 9.48 4.97 -1.93
N MET A 38 8.71 4.01 -2.44
CA MET A 38 9.26 2.77 -3.01
C MET A 38 10.08 3.01 -4.28
N GLU A 39 9.59 3.89 -5.15
CA GLU A 39 10.31 4.29 -6.37
C GLU A 39 11.63 4.98 -6.03
N ALA A 40 11.66 5.86 -5.04
CA ALA A 40 12.89 6.53 -4.61
C ALA A 40 13.96 5.53 -4.09
N GLU A 41 13.52 4.51 -3.38
CA GLU A 41 14.38 3.43 -2.85
C GLU A 41 14.96 2.52 -3.95
N ARG A 42 14.23 2.32 -5.05
CA ARG A 42 14.56 1.34 -6.10
C ARG A 42 14.76 1.98 -7.48
N GLU A 43 15.31 3.19 -7.52
CA GLU A 43 15.64 3.91 -8.77
C GLU A 43 14.47 3.96 -9.79
N GLY A 44 13.25 4.14 -9.30
CA GLY A 44 12.03 4.23 -10.10
C GLY A 44 11.31 2.90 -10.32
N ALA A 45 11.78 1.79 -9.74
CA ALA A 45 11.15 0.48 -9.90
C ALA A 45 10.24 0.10 -8.72
N VAL A 46 9.04 -0.38 -9.03
CA VAL A 46 8.11 -1.00 -8.06
C VAL A 46 8.00 -2.49 -8.38
N GLY A 47 8.14 -3.35 -7.37
CA GLY A 47 8.03 -4.80 -7.56
C GLY A 47 6.60 -5.24 -7.91
N PRO A 48 6.43 -6.41 -8.55
CA PRO A 48 5.11 -6.85 -9.02
C PRO A 48 4.11 -7.10 -7.88
N TRP A 49 4.58 -7.49 -6.69
CA TRP A 49 3.69 -7.66 -5.53
C TRP A 49 3.19 -6.30 -5.04
N GLU A 50 4.11 -5.37 -4.78
CA GLU A 50 3.86 -4.01 -4.35
C GLU A 50 2.89 -3.32 -5.31
N GLN A 51 3.15 -3.42 -6.62
CA GLN A 51 2.30 -2.85 -7.66
C GLN A 51 0.87 -3.39 -7.59
N ARG A 52 0.70 -4.70 -7.42
CA ARG A 52 -0.63 -5.33 -7.30
C ARG A 52 -1.40 -4.80 -6.09
N GLU A 53 -0.73 -4.64 -4.95
CA GLU A 53 -1.36 -4.10 -3.74
C GLU A 53 -1.72 -2.61 -3.90
N LEU A 54 -0.85 -1.81 -4.53
CA LEU A 54 -1.12 -0.39 -4.82
C LEU A 54 -2.29 -0.21 -5.80
N ASP A 55 -2.37 -1.06 -6.83
CA ASP A 55 -3.49 -1.02 -7.78
C ASP A 55 -4.80 -1.43 -7.11
N TYR A 56 -4.76 -2.46 -6.26
CA TYR A 56 -5.90 -2.84 -5.46
C TYR A 56 -6.34 -1.72 -4.49
N ALA A 57 -5.39 -1.03 -3.87
CA ALA A 57 -5.67 0.12 -3.01
C ALA A 57 -6.42 1.23 -3.76
N ARG A 58 -5.99 1.55 -5.00
CA ARG A 58 -6.66 2.56 -5.83
C ARG A 58 -8.08 2.17 -6.22
N VAL A 59 -8.30 0.90 -6.58
CA VAL A 59 -9.64 0.38 -6.86
C VAL A 59 -10.50 0.45 -5.61
N ALA A 60 -9.98 0.04 -4.46
CA ALA A 60 -10.69 0.11 -3.19
C ALA A 60 -11.10 1.55 -2.83
N VAL A 61 -10.27 2.57 -3.09
CA VAL A 61 -10.70 3.97 -2.90
C VAL A 61 -11.85 4.33 -3.84
N ARG A 62 -11.75 3.99 -5.13
CA ARG A 62 -12.79 4.29 -6.12
C ARG A 62 -14.14 3.66 -5.77
N ASP A 63 -14.11 2.49 -5.15
CA ASP A 63 -15.31 1.75 -4.72
C ASP A 63 -15.78 2.14 -3.31
N GLY A 64 -15.11 3.11 -2.67
CA GLY A 64 -15.47 3.61 -1.34
C GLY A 64 -15.01 2.72 -0.18
N PHE A 65 -14.10 1.77 -0.39
CA PHE A 65 -13.52 0.90 0.64
C PHE A 65 -12.22 1.48 1.21
N LEU A 66 -12.29 2.63 1.89
CA LEU A 66 -11.13 3.41 2.34
C LEU A 66 -10.21 2.66 3.33
N ARG A 67 -10.77 1.93 4.30
CA ARG A 67 -9.94 1.12 5.22
C ARG A 67 -9.20 0.01 4.49
N LEU A 68 -9.86 -0.64 3.54
CA LEU A 68 -9.25 -1.69 2.73
C LEU A 68 -8.12 -1.12 1.87
N ALA A 69 -8.31 0.07 1.31
CA ALA A 69 -7.27 0.77 0.56
C ALA A 69 -6.02 1.05 1.41
N LEU A 70 -6.21 1.50 2.66
CA LEU A 70 -5.10 1.75 3.59
C LEU A 70 -4.37 0.46 3.98
N VAL A 71 -5.10 -0.65 4.22
CA VAL A 71 -4.48 -1.97 4.48
C VAL A 71 -3.66 -2.45 3.28
N ALA A 72 -4.17 -2.28 2.06
CA ALA A 72 -3.44 -2.67 0.86
C ALA A 72 -2.17 -1.82 0.67
N ALA A 73 -2.25 -0.50 0.93
CA ALA A 73 -1.07 0.38 0.90
C ALA A 73 -0.02 -0.01 1.96
N GLU A 74 -0.45 -0.33 3.18
CA GLU A 74 0.42 -0.81 4.25
C GLU A 74 1.13 -2.10 3.84
N LYS A 75 0.37 -3.06 3.29
CA LYS A 75 0.91 -4.32 2.81
C LYS A 75 1.96 -4.11 1.72
N ALA A 76 1.75 -3.17 0.80
CA ALA A 76 2.75 -2.83 -0.22
C ALA A 76 4.09 -2.39 0.40
N LEU A 77 4.04 -1.55 1.44
CA LEU A 77 5.25 -1.12 2.17
C LEU A 77 5.92 -2.29 2.90
N ILE A 78 5.14 -3.15 3.55
CA ILE A 78 5.66 -4.31 4.28
C ILE A 78 6.36 -5.28 3.32
N VAL A 79 5.69 -5.68 2.23
CA VAL A 79 6.26 -6.67 1.29
C VAL A 79 7.50 -6.13 0.59
N SER A 80 7.58 -4.82 0.37
CA SER A 80 8.77 -4.19 -0.22
C SER A 80 10.03 -4.28 0.64
N GLN A 81 9.88 -4.57 1.94
CA GLN A 81 10.97 -4.69 2.91
C GLN A 81 11.28 -6.15 3.26
N LEU A 82 10.58 -7.12 2.67
CA LEU A 82 10.81 -8.53 2.98
C LEU A 82 12.18 -9.00 2.49
N PRO A 83 12.83 -9.92 3.23
CA PRO A 83 13.92 -10.71 2.71
C PRO A 83 13.52 -11.41 1.40
N ARG A 84 14.45 -11.52 0.45
CA ARG A 84 14.18 -12.03 -0.90
C ARG A 84 13.49 -13.41 -0.91
N ASN A 85 13.92 -14.32 -0.05
CA ASN A 85 13.32 -15.66 0.06
C ASN A 85 11.85 -15.61 0.52
N GLU A 86 11.52 -14.73 1.46
CA GLU A 86 10.13 -14.55 1.94
C GLU A 86 9.27 -13.86 0.86
N TYR A 87 9.84 -12.87 0.18
CA TYR A 87 9.19 -12.20 -0.95
C TYR A 87 8.86 -13.19 -2.08
N GLU A 88 9.86 -13.98 -2.51
CA GLU A 88 9.69 -14.98 -3.57
C GLU A 88 8.71 -16.09 -3.17
N TYR A 89 8.75 -16.55 -1.93
CA TYR A 89 7.76 -17.51 -1.42
C TYR A 89 6.34 -16.93 -1.49
N GLY A 90 6.12 -15.73 -0.93
CA GLY A 90 4.80 -15.11 -0.88
C GLY A 90 4.25 -14.76 -2.25
N LEU A 91 5.08 -14.24 -3.16
CA LEU A 91 4.68 -13.92 -4.54
C LEU A 91 4.23 -15.15 -5.33
N ASN A 92 4.84 -16.31 -5.06
CA ASN A 92 4.56 -17.56 -5.76
C ASN A 92 3.59 -18.48 -5.00
N TYR A 93 3.20 -18.13 -3.78
CA TYR A 93 2.30 -18.93 -2.96
C TYR A 93 0.95 -19.14 -3.67
N GLY A 94 0.53 -20.39 -3.83
CA GLY A 94 -0.73 -20.75 -4.49
C GLY A 94 -0.72 -20.63 -6.02
N ARG A 95 0.40 -20.34 -6.66
CA ARG A 95 0.55 -20.46 -8.12
C ARG A 95 0.90 -21.92 -8.44
N THR A 96 -0.03 -22.66 -9.05
CA THR A 96 0.29 -23.91 -9.76
C THR A 96 1.09 -23.55 -11.01
N GLN A 97 2.25 -24.19 -11.18
CA GLN A 97 3.04 -24.12 -12.42
C GLN A 97 2.27 -24.69 -13.61
#